data_AF-A0A2P4QZQ9-F1
#
_entry.id   AF-A0A2P4QZQ9-F1
#
_cell.length_a   1.000
_cell.length_b   1.000
_cell.length_c   1.000
_cell.angle_alpha   90.00
_cell.angle_beta   90.00
_cell.angle_gamma   90.00
#
_symmetry.space_group_name_H-M   'P 1'
#
loop_
_entity.id
_entity.type
_entity.pdbx_description
1 polymer ?
#
loop_
_entity_poly.entity_id
_entity_poly.type
_entity_poly.pdbx_seq_one_letter_code
_entity_poly.pdbx_strand_id
1 'polypeptide(L)'
;MSNSNQQRPYEEENYPISPEIIYYGDRKFVYIVIQEGIYPPAVNYTEAPNYFPIPDNYTIKTTWGRANNSCTIQCSIYYVEEKPHYLICFGDNLQYQVFSAQSPFDASVELHKIITPDRRTAVSGVHLFGLQLKCINRNCKGRPRELKLHKESSKTTQIKRAKGLAKKEQVHFENTIKDFYNPKDRVVLKAIDFTVENKEYHVTFGDENYVKKKQKLQSIAYVQDLENIPRDAYLHLAAVESILPREYAISQTRQEINAYMEELIPINFIDLNSTIMQEGFLEEPDITDPLIIEQVINATGKGAYRSVKKILEFIIPLYVEKGILDPAIPTIHLRISGFNAANSNNFCPWCEITKNQRGNGQNDWTISKSMSSLNENPTAYPGHKLPPLFNMISLKNHVPDKLHIMLRITDRLWELVLQEIKNEGLFNDITRNIIIKEMENLKIRFEFWNIHGTNNWNYTSLMGDDKLCVLRNFNLTKLFDPERAALIKSLWDGFAELYDLLGEKTTDPQYFRLKAKVWCELFLKKTVIDSKTNTILEQGLYRSSDITPYIHVLVSHVWEFMLIHKRWGLNAFSCSAVEKKNHDHVCYFFKKTLKNGGKF
;
A
#
# COMPACT_ATOMS: atom_id res chain seq x y z
N MET A 1 12.83 30.34 65.43
CA MET A 1 13.13 29.13 66.23
C MET A 1 13.47 27.99 65.27
N SER A 2 14.63 27.36 65.51
CA SER A 2 15.01 26.01 65.05
C SER A 2 15.37 25.80 63.58
N ASN A 3 16.51 26.36 63.13
CA ASN A 3 17.30 25.77 62.05
C ASN A 3 18.29 24.77 62.68
N SER A 4 17.98 23.48 62.67
CA SER A 4 18.97 22.42 62.91
C SER A 4 19.55 22.01 61.57
N ASN A 5 20.75 22.49 61.25
CA ASN A 5 21.60 21.95 60.19
C ASN A 5 21.93 20.48 60.52
N GLN A 6 21.10 19.52 60.09
CA GLN A 6 21.51 18.13 60.01
C GLN A 6 22.36 17.94 58.76
N GLN A 7 23.67 17.85 58.97
CA GLN A 7 24.64 17.51 57.94
C GLN A 7 24.28 16.13 57.35
N ARG A 8 24.17 16.00 56.03
CA ARG A 8 23.86 14.71 55.39
C ARG A 8 24.95 13.69 55.71
N PRO A 9 24.62 12.41 55.94
CA PRO A 9 25.62 11.39 56.18
C PRO A 9 26.61 11.28 55.02
N TYR A 10 27.91 11.20 55.30
CA TYR A 10 28.95 11.07 54.29
C TYR A 10 30.12 10.17 54.73
N GLU A 11 30.83 9.62 53.75
CA GLU A 11 32.01 8.77 53.91
C GLU A 11 33.27 9.61 53.62
N GLU A 12 34.33 9.45 54.41
CA GLU A 12 35.65 10.00 54.10
C GLU A 12 36.36 9.04 53.12
N GLU A 13 36.38 9.40 51.83
CA GLU A 13 36.75 8.49 50.75
C GLU A 13 38.28 8.38 50.56
N ASN A 14 38.92 7.45 51.28
CA ASN A 14 40.33 7.03 51.06
C ASN A 14 40.47 5.55 50.67
N TYR A 15 39.37 4.86 50.39
CA TYR A 15 39.32 3.44 50.02
C TYR A 15 39.40 3.25 48.49
N PRO A 16 40.17 2.29 47.95
CA PRO A 16 40.88 1.18 48.60
C PRO A 16 42.33 1.48 49.00
N ILE A 17 42.77 2.74 48.95
CA ILE A 17 44.17 3.13 49.27
C ILE A 17 44.49 2.86 50.75
N SER A 18 43.53 3.05 51.65
CA SER A 18 43.56 2.63 53.05
C SER A 18 42.42 1.66 53.34
N PRO A 19 42.62 0.60 54.16
CA PRO A 19 41.55 -0.30 54.59
C PRO A 19 40.61 0.34 55.62
N GLU A 20 40.97 1.51 56.17
CA GLU A 20 40.15 2.26 57.12
C GLU A 20 39.15 3.16 56.39
N ILE A 21 37.88 3.09 56.80
CA ILE A 21 36.78 3.92 56.30
C ILE A 21 36.12 4.62 57.48
N ILE A 22 36.02 5.95 57.40
CA ILE A 22 35.32 6.76 58.40
C ILE A 22 33.97 7.17 57.83
N TYR A 23 32.90 6.86 58.56
CA TYR A 23 31.53 7.21 58.20
C TYR A 23 30.96 8.20 59.22
N TYR A 24 30.50 9.35 58.75
CA TYR A 24 29.83 10.36 59.54
C TYR A 24 28.33 10.29 59.29
N GLY A 25 27.58 9.70 60.24
CA GLY A 25 26.10 9.73 60.28
C GLY A 25 25.62 10.43 61.55
N ASP A 26 24.57 9.91 62.20
CA ASP A 26 24.13 10.38 63.55
C ASP A 26 25.24 10.28 64.60
N ARG A 27 26.22 9.40 64.35
CA ARG A 27 27.48 9.30 65.07
C ARG A 27 28.60 8.92 64.10
N LYS A 28 29.84 9.13 64.53
CA LYS A 28 31.04 8.67 63.82
C LYS A 28 31.19 7.15 63.98
N PHE A 29 31.39 6.45 62.87
CA PHE A 29 31.80 5.05 62.83
C PHE A 29 33.15 4.95 62.13
N VAL A 30 34.01 4.08 62.65
CA VAL A 30 35.28 3.71 62.01
C VAL A 30 35.19 2.24 61.65
N TYR A 31 35.46 1.92 60.39
CA TYR A 31 35.48 0.57 59.85
C TYR A 31 36.88 0.25 59.34
N ILE A 32 37.33 -0.97 59.58
CA ILE A 32 38.54 -1.51 58.94
C ILE A 32 38.09 -2.70 58.10
N VAL A 33 38.24 -2.59 56.78
CA VAL A 33 37.87 -3.66 55.85
C VAL A 33 38.92 -4.76 55.91
N ILE A 34 38.51 -5.95 56.30
CA ILE A 34 39.37 -7.15 56.29
C ILE A 34 39.14 -7.92 54.99
N GLN A 35 37.87 -8.08 54.61
CA GLN A 35 37.47 -8.80 53.40
C GLN A 35 36.19 -8.17 52.81
N GLU A 36 36.24 -7.72 51.55
CA GLU A 36 35.16 -7.02 50.85
C GLU A 36 33.94 -7.88 50.50
N GLY A 37 34.09 -9.20 50.53
CA GLY A 37 33.06 -10.15 50.09
C GLY A 37 32.72 -10.11 48.60
N ILE A 38 31.87 -11.03 48.16
CA ILE A 38 31.38 -11.16 46.78
C ILE A 38 29.85 -11.22 46.82
N TYR A 39 29.19 -10.54 45.90
CA TYR A 39 27.74 -10.62 45.78
C TYR A 39 27.33 -11.89 45.00
N PRO A 40 26.57 -12.82 45.60
CA PRO A 40 26.12 -14.04 44.91
C PRO A 40 25.15 -13.70 43.75
N PRO A 41 24.93 -14.63 42.79
CA PRO A 41 23.99 -14.40 41.68
C PRO A 41 22.56 -14.05 42.12
N ALA A 42 22.09 -14.65 43.23
CA ALA A 42 20.87 -14.30 43.93
C ALA A 42 21.22 -13.50 45.21
N VAL A 43 21.30 -12.18 45.09
CA VAL A 43 21.68 -11.29 46.21
C VAL A 43 20.51 -11.11 47.17
N ASN A 44 20.72 -11.38 48.46
CA ASN A 44 19.77 -11.02 49.51
C ASN A 44 19.95 -9.54 49.94
N TYR A 45 18.88 -8.92 50.40
CA TYR A 45 18.85 -7.50 50.79
C TYR A 45 18.38 -7.32 52.24
N THR A 46 18.83 -6.26 52.89
CA THR A 46 18.28 -5.84 54.19
C THR A 46 16.83 -5.36 54.06
N GLU A 47 16.04 -5.48 55.12
CA GLU A 47 14.64 -5.07 55.16
C GLU A 47 14.46 -3.53 55.17
N ALA A 48 13.22 -3.07 54.95
CA ALA A 48 12.84 -1.66 54.92
C ALA A 48 13.28 -0.89 56.21
N PRO A 49 13.60 0.42 56.14
CA PRO A 49 13.30 1.35 55.04
C PRO A 49 14.36 1.43 53.93
N ASN A 50 15.54 0.82 54.09
CA ASN A 50 16.63 0.90 53.12
C ASN A 50 17.15 -0.50 52.75
N TYR A 51 17.06 -0.85 51.46
CA TYR A 51 17.48 -2.15 50.93
C TYR A 51 18.96 -2.15 50.54
N PHE A 52 19.83 -2.67 51.41
CA PHE A 52 21.25 -2.82 51.15
C PHE A 52 21.57 -4.26 50.71
N PRO A 53 22.34 -4.47 49.63
CA PRO A 53 22.73 -5.80 49.18
C PRO A 53 23.69 -6.44 50.18
N ILE A 54 23.55 -7.75 50.42
CA ILE A 54 24.31 -8.47 51.44
C ILE A 54 25.41 -9.31 50.78
N PRO A 55 26.69 -9.00 51.01
CA PRO A 55 27.82 -9.75 50.43
C PRO A 55 28.05 -11.10 51.13
N ASP A 56 28.58 -12.08 50.40
CA ASP A 56 29.11 -13.34 50.91
C ASP A 56 30.62 -13.23 51.20
N ASN A 57 31.12 -14.00 52.17
CA ASN A 57 32.51 -13.96 52.63
C ASN A 57 33.02 -12.54 52.94
N TYR A 58 32.21 -11.76 53.64
CA TYR A 58 32.49 -10.38 54.02
C TYR A 58 32.97 -10.29 55.47
N THR A 59 33.99 -9.48 55.74
CA THR A 59 34.46 -9.26 57.12
C THR A 59 34.98 -7.84 57.31
N ILE A 60 34.52 -7.19 58.37
CA ILE A 60 35.00 -5.86 58.80
C ILE A 60 35.23 -5.83 60.31
N LYS A 61 36.11 -4.94 60.75
CA LYS A 61 36.18 -4.51 62.15
C LYS A 61 35.53 -3.16 62.32
N THR A 62 34.80 -2.98 63.40
CA THR A 62 34.24 -1.68 63.79
C THR A 62 34.29 -1.49 65.30
N THR A 63 33.97 -0.29 65.77
CA THR A 63 33.92 0.04 67.20
C THR A 63 32.48 0.06 67.69
N TRP A 64 32.25 -0.60 68.83
CA TRP A 64 30.98 -0.67 69.53
C TRP A 64 31.05 0.10 70.85
N GLY A 65 30.20 1.10 71.03
CA GLY A 65 30.13 1.89 72.28
C GLY A 65 30.21 3.40 72.04
N ARG A 66 30.34 4.20 73.10
CA ARG A 66 30.58 5.65 73.03
C ARG A 66 31.86 5.99 73.79
N ALA A 67 32.74 6.78 73.17
CA ALA A 67 33.97 7.32 73.77
C ALA A 67 34.82 6.24 74.49
N ASN A 68 35.18 6.47 75.75
CA ASN A 68 36.16 5.68 76.51
C ASN A 68 35.70 4.24 76.85
N ASN A 69 34.45 3.88 76.54
CA ASN A 69 33.91 2.52 76.70
C ASN A 69 33.64 1.85 75.34
N SER A 70 34.45 2.18 74.31
CA SER A 70 34.35 1.54 73.00
C SER A 70 35.13 0.22 72.98
N CYS A 71 34.48 -0.84 72.51
CA CYS A 71 35.09 -2.15 72.26
C CYS A 71 35.23 -2.36 70.75
N THR A 72 36.34 -2.94 70.32
CA THR A 72 36.49 -3.36 68.92
C THR A 72 35.77 -4.68 68.71
N ILE A 73 34.91 -4.73 67.70
CA ILE A 73 34.20 -5.93 67.30
C ILE A 73 34.52 -6.26 65.85
N GLN A 74 34.41 -7.54 65.50
CA GLN A 74 34.55 -8.03 64.14
C GLN A 74 33.22 -8.59 63.68
N CYS A 75 32.73 -8.09 62.54
CA CYS A 75 31.47 -8.49 61.93
C CYS A 75 31.77 -9.25 60.65
N SER A 76 31.27 -10.47 60.54
CA SER A 76 31.46 -11.36 59.39
C SER A 76 30.13 -11.85 58.84
N ILE A 77 30.05 -11.99 57.51
CA ILE A 77 28.88 -12.51 56.80
C ILE A 77 29.33 -13.63 55.88
N TYR A 78 28.65 -14.77 55.96
CA TYR A 78 28.85 -15.91 55.08
C TYR A 78 27.49 -16.52 54.69
N TYR A 79 27.42 -17.18 53.55
CA TYR A 79 26.20 -17.82 53.06
C TYR A 79 26.25 -19.34 53.31
N VAL A 80 25.15 -19.89 53.84
CA VAL A 80 24.90 -21.33 53.95
C VAL A 80 23.55 -21.60 53.31
N GLU A 81 23.48 -22.54 52.36
CA GLU A 81 22.25 -22.86 51.61
C GLU A 81 21.53 -21.61 51.05
N GLU A 82 22.29 -20.72 50.40
CA GLU A 82 21.80 -19.46 49.80
C GLU A 82 21.25 -18.42 50.80
N LYS A 83 21.40 -18.63 52.11
CA LYS A 83 20.95 -17.71 53.16
C LYS A 83 22.13 -17.06 53.91
N PRO A 84 22.09 -15.73 54.14
CA PRO A 84 23.16 -15.03 54.84
C PRO A 84 23.12 -15.32 56.33
N HIS A 85 24.31 -15.53 56.88
CA HIS A 85 24.55 -15.80 58.29
C HIS A 85 25.46 -14.69 58.84
N TYR A 86 25.09 -14.14 59.99
CA TYR A 86 25.72 -12.95 60.58
C TYR A 86 26.45 -13.34 61.86
N LEU A 87 27.76 -13.15 61.88
CA LEU A 87 28.63 -13.47 63.01
C LEU A 87 29.27 -12.18 63.54
N ILE A 88 29.23 -11.98 64.85
CA ILE A 88 29.92 -10.88 65.53
C ILE A 88 30.84 -11.46 66.59
N CYS A 89 32.14 -11.20 66.47
CA CYS A 89 33.12 -11.53 67.49
C CYS A 89 33.50 -10.29 68.32
N PHE A 90 33.64 -10.44 69.65
CA PHE A 90 33.88 -9.34 70.60
C PHE A 90 34.65 -9.80 71.85
N GLY A 91 35.07 -8.85 72.70
CA GLY A 91 35.89 -9.10 73.91
C GLY A 91 37.38 -8.96 73.66
N ASP A 92 38.19 -9.08 74.73
CA ASP A 92 39.65 -9.05 74.62
C ASP A 92 40.10 -10.17 73.68
N ASN A 93 40.75 -9.81 72.57
CA ASN A 93 41.11 -10.70 71.45
C ASN A 93 39.95 -11.35 70.66
N LEU A 94 38.73 -10.77 70.66
CA LEU A 94 37.58 -11.28 69.88
C LEU A 94 37.14 -12.71 70.26
N GLN A 95 37.33 -13.08 71.53
CA GLN A 95 37.12 -14.44 72.03
C GLN A 95 35.64 -14.87 72.18
N TYR A 96 34.72 -13.92 72.24
CA TYR A 96 33.28 -14.20 72.34
C TYR A 96 32.61 -14.01 71.00
N GLN A 97 31.58 -14.81 70.71
CA GLN A 97 30.86 -14.78 69.44
C GLN A 97 29.34 -14.73 69.63
N VAL A 98 28.68 -13.96 68.77
CA VAL A 98 27.23 -13.91 68.59
C VAL A 98 26.90 -14.25 67.16
N PHE A 99 25.86 -15.06 66.98
CA PHE A 99 25.44 -15.54 65.68
C PHE A 99 23.94 -15.29 65.47
N SER A 100 23.56 -14.87 64.26
CA SER A 100 22.17 -14.84 63.81
C SER A 100 22.06 -15.30 62.35
N ALA A 101 21.05 -16.10 62.05
CA ALA A 101 20.64 -16.45 60.69
C ALA A 101 19.43 -15.63 60.20
N GLN A 102 18.90 -14.71 61.02
CA GLN A 102 17.68 -13.97 60.71
C GLN A 102 17.97 -12.63 60.04
N SER A 103 18.76 -11.76 60.67
CA SER A 103 19.11 -10.46 60.12
C SER A 103 20.35 -9.85 60.79
N PRO A 104 20.99 -8.84 60.18
CA PRO A 104 22.07 -8.09 60.82
C PRO A 104 21.61 -7.38 62.10
N PHE A 105 20.32 -6.99 62.18
CA PHE A 105 19.75 -6.32 63.35
C PHE A 105 19.55 -7.30 64.51
N ASP A 106 19.11 -8.52 64.22
CA ASP A 106 18.97 -9.58 65.21
C ASP A 106 20.33 -9.93 65.86
N ALA A 107 21.39 -10.07 65.05
CA ALA A 107 22.76 -10.22 65.57
C ALA A 107 23.19 -9.06 66.50
N SER A 108 22.81 -7.82 66.17
CA SER A 108 23.07 -6.64 67.00
C SER A 108 22.31 -6.66 68.33
N VAL A 109 21.06 -7.16 68.33
CA VAL A 109 20.25 -7.34 69.54
C VAL A 109 20.86 -8.38 70.47
N GLU A 110 21.29 -9.52 69.92
CA GLU A 110 21.97 -10.57 70.69
C GLU A 110 23.29 -10.07 71.31
N LEU A 111 24.09 -9.31 70.55
CA LEU A 111 25.29 -8.63 71.10
C LEU A 111 24.93 -7.67 72.24
N HIS A 112 23.86 -6.90 72.06
CA HIS A 112 23.42 -5.92 73.05
C HIS A 112 22.97 -6.57 74.37
N LYS A 113 22.27 -7.72 74.31
CA LYS A 113 21.86 -8.50 75.50
C LYS A 113 23.04 -8.91 76.37
N ILE A 114 24.20 -9.18 75.76
CA ILE A 114 25.40 -9.64 76.46
C ILE A 114 26.22 -8.48 77.03
N ILE A 115 26.40 -7.39 76.26
CA ILE A 115 27.33 -6.30 76.64
C ILE A 115 26.67 -5.20 77.47
N THR A 116 25.40 -4.88 77.22
CA THR A 116 24.69 -3.78 77.92
C THR A 116 23.21 -4.09 78.13
N PRO A 117 22.85 -5.00 79.05
CA PRO A 117 21.45 -5.38 79.27
C PRO A 117 20.55 -4.21 79.72
N ASP A 118 21.11 -3.14 80.31
CA ASP A 118 20.36 -2.04 80.92
C ASP A 118 19.94 -0.91 79.96
N ARG A 119 20.37 -0.94 78.69
CA ARG A 119 20.04 0.10 77.69
C ARG A 119 18.85 -0.31 76.81
N ARG A 120 17.99 0.66 76.46
CA ARG A 120 16.72 0.39 75.74
C ARG A 120 16.86 0.22 74.22
N THR A 121 18.00 0.51 73.60
CA THR A 121 18.12 0.52 72.13
C THR A 121 19.41 -0.12 71.61
N ALA A 122 19.24 -1.19 70.84
CA ALA A 122 20.31 -1.82 70.06
C ALA A 122 20.74 -0.94 68.87
N VAL A 123 21.97 -1.10 68.42
CA VAL A 123 22.51 -0.40 67.25
C VAL A 123 21.93 -0.99 65.97
N SER A 124 21.75 -0.17 64.94
CA SER A 124 21.37 -0.63 63.60
C SER A 124 22.34 -1.68 63.07
N GLY A 125 21.83 -2.86 62.71
CA GLY A 125 22.62 -3.94 62.12
C GLY A 125 23.30 -3.53 60.81
N VAL A 126 22.64 -2.69 60.00
CA VAL A 126 23.23 -2.12 58.77
C VAL A 126 24.54 -1.39 59.09
N HIS A 127 24.53 -0.51 60.08
CA HIS A 127 25.71 0.24 60.50
C HIS A 127 26.74 -0.65 61.19
N LEU A 128 26.30 -1.65 61.95
CA LEU A 128 27.21 -2.56 62.61
C LEU A 128 28.04 -3.39 61.63
N PHE A 129 27.42 -3.80 60.52
CA PHE A 129 28.04 -4.55 59.44
C PHE A 129 28.52 -3.66 58.29
N GLY A 130 28.49 -2.33 58.41
CA GLY A 130 28.97 -1.42 57.36
C GLY A 130 28.29 -1.59 55.99
N LEU A 131 27.08 -2.13 55.93
CA LEU A 131 26.40 -2.46 54.66
C LEU A 131 25.99 -1.21 53.85
N GLN A 132 25.96 -0.05 54.50
CA GLN A 132 25.68 1.24 53.86
C GLN A 132 26.89 1.84 53.11
N LEU A 133 28.10 1.29 53.27
CA LEU A 133 29.34 1.85 52.72
C LEU A 133 29.35 1.77 51.19
N LYS A 134 29.22 2.93 50.54
CA LYS A 134 29.13 3.03 49.07
C LYS A 134 30.47 2.77 48.40
N CYS A 135 31.58 3.15 49.03
CA CYS A 135 32.93 2.96 48.48
C CYS A 135 33.25 1.48 48.20
N ILE A 136 32.87 0.56 49.10
CA ILE A 136 33.06 -0.89 48.91
C ILE A 136 32.26 -1.40 47.70
N ASN A 137 30.99 -0.99 47.59
CA ASN A 137 30.12 -1.41 46.48
C ASN A 137 30.60 -0.88 45.11
N ARG A 138 31.13 0.36 45.06
CA ARG A 138 31.75 0.92 43.84
C ARG A 138 32.97 0.11 43.41
N ASN A 139 33.83 -0.29 44.36
CA ASN A 139 35.04 -1.06 44.06
C ASN A 139 34.71 -2.47 43.52
N CYS A 140 33.72 -3.16 44.10
CA CYS A 140 33.28 -4.48 43.60
C CYS A 140 32.67 -4.43 42.19
N LYS A 141 32.02 -3.32 41.79
CA LYS A 141 31.38 -3.15 40.47
C LYS A 141 32.35 -2.72 39.35
N GLY A 142 33.58 -2.33 39.68
CA GLY A 142 34.56 -1.79 38.73
C GLY A 142 35.29 -2.82 37.86
N ARG A 143 35.06 -4.13 38.05
CA ARG A 143 35.69 -5.16 37.21
C ARG A 143 34.99 -5.26 35.84
N PRO A 144 35.73 -5.23 34.71
CA PRO A 144 35.13 -5.24 33.37
C PRO A 144 34.34 -6.55 33.15
N ARG A 145 33.05 -6.42 32.82
CA ARG A 145 32.24 -7.56 32.35
C ARG A 145 32.51 -7.76 30.86
N GLU A 146 32.82 -8.98 30.47
CA GLU A 146 32.90 -9.36 29.05
C GLU A 146 31.57 -9.06 28.33
N LEU A 147 31.66 -8.45 27.16
CA LEU A 147 30.48 -8.15 26.35
C LEU A 147 29.99 -9.44 25.71
N LYS A 148 28.68 -9.72 25.86
CA LYS A 148 28.01 -10.79 25.12
C LYS A 148 28.23 -10.66 23.61
N LEU A 149 28.37 -11.81 22.94
CA LEU A 149 28.42 -11.95 21.49
C LEU A 149 27.25 -11.23 20.82
N HIS A 150 27.44 -10.79 19.56
CA HIS A 150 26.43 -10.01 18.85
C HIS A 150 25.10 -10.77 18.72
N LYS A 151 25.18 -12.05 18.35
CA LYS A 151 24.04 -12.98 18.21
C LYS A 151 23.27 -13.22 19.51
N GLU A 152 23.94 -13.15 20.66
CA GLU A 152 23.35 -13.39 21.98
C GLU A 152 22.75 -12.12 22.61
N SER A 153 22.90 -10.97 21.93
CA SER A 153 22.42 -9.68 22.40
C SER A 153 21.09 -9.29 21.77
N SER A 154 20.21 -8.64 22.54
CA SER A 154 18.91 -8.18 22.03
C SER A 154 19.06 -7.16 20.90
N LYS A 155 18.09 -7.09 19.98
CA LYS A 155 18.07 -6.07 18.89
C LYS A 155 18.25 -4.65 19.43
N THR A 156 17.62 -4.31 20.55
CA THR A 156 17.75 -3.00 21.20
C THR A 156 19.17 -2.76 21.71
N THR A 157 19.81 -3.76 22.30
CA THR A 157 21.21 -3.69 22.74
C THR A 157 22.16 -3.50 21.56
N GLN A 158 21.95 -4.23 20.46
CA GLN A 158 22.72 -4.08 19.23
C GLN A 158 22.60 -2.65 18.67
N ILE A 159 21.39 -2.09 18.60
CA ILE A 159 21.16 -0.70 18.15
C ILE A 159 21.87 0.30 19.08
N LYS A 160 21.79 0.11 20.40
CA LYS A 160 22.47 0.99 21.36
C LYS A 160 23.99 0.95 21.19
N ARG A 161 24.57 -0.25 21.00
CA ARG A 161 26.01 -0.41 20.72
C ARG A 161 26.40 0.29 19.43
N ALA A 162 25.61 0.11 18.36
CA ALA A 162 25.84 0.76 17.07
C ALA A 162 25.81 2.29 17.17
N LYS A 163 24.78 2.86 17.81
CA LYS A 163 24.69 4.31 18.05
C LYS A 163 25.82 4.83 18.94
N GLY A 164 26.23 4.04 19.93
CA GLY A 164 27.35 4.38 20.82
C GLY A 164 28.68 4.48 20.08
N LEU A 165 28.97 3.51 19.20
CA LEU A 165 30.14 3.52 18.32
C LEU A 165 30.09 4.73 17.38
N ALA A 166 28.98 4.91 16.67
CA ALA A 166 28.80 6.02 15.74
C ALA A 166 28.99 7.39 16.42
N LYS A 167 28.49 7.56 17.64
CA LYS A 167 28.70 8.79 18.43
C LYS A 167 30.18 9.01 18.78
N LYS A 168 30.92 7.94 19.11
CA LYS A 168 32.34 8.04 19.41
C LYS A 168 33.13 8.47 18.18
N GLU A 169 32.83 7.88 17.03
CA GLU A 169 33.44 8.25 15.75
C GLU A 169 33.05 9.67 15.30
N GLN A 170 31.81 10.11 15.57
CA GLN A 170 31.40 11.49 15.30
C GLN A 170 32.27 12.49 16.09
N VAL A 171 32.47 12.26 17.39
CA VAL A 171 33.32 13.11 18.23
C VAL A 171 34.76 13.08 17.75
N HIS A 172 35.26 11.91 17.36
CA HIS A 172 36.60 11.79 16.79
C HIS A 172 36.72 12.62 15.50
N PHE A 173 35.80 12.43 14.55
CA PHE A 173 35.74 13.20 13.30
C PHE A 173 35.73 14.70 13.56
N GLU A 174 34.84 15.19 14.43
CA GLU A 174 34.74 16.62 14.78
C GLU A 174 36.04 17.21 15.34
N ASN A 175 36.80 16.42 16.11
CA ASN A 175 38.10 16.84 16.63
C ASN A 175 39.17 16.92 15.54
N THR A 176 39.16 15.98 14.59
CA THR A 176 40.19 15.87 13.55
C THR A 176 39.97 16.84 12.36
N ILE A 177 38.76 17.39 12.17
CA ILE A 177 38.45 18.33 11.06
C ILE A 177 39.47 19.47 10.98
N LYS A 178 39.91 19.99 12.13
CA LYS A 178 40.81 21.15 12.23
C LYS A 178 42.18 20.91 11.61
N ASP A 179 42.59 19.65 11.50
CA ASP A 179 43.88 19.27 10.93
C ASP A 179 43.84 19.23 9.39
N PHE A 180 42.65 19.19 8.79
CA PHE A 180 42.47 18.96 7.35
C PHE A 180 41.71 20.08 6.61
N TYR A 181 40.84 20.84 7.29
CA TYR A 181 39.99 21.86 6.68
C TYR A 181 40.16 23.22 7.35
N ASN A 182 39.89 24.29 6.59
CA ASN A 182 39.92 25.64 7.15
C ASN A 182 38.77 25.81 8.15
N PRO A 183 38.97 26.50 9.29
CA PRO A 183 37.89 26.75 10.26
C PRO A 183 36.67 27.51 9.69
N LYS A 184 36.78 28.17 8.53
CA LYS A 184 35.66 28.81 7.83
C LYS A 184 34.81 27.83 7.01
N ASP A 185 35.32 26.64 6.71
CA ASP A 185 34.61 25.64 5.92
C ASP A 185 33.63 24.85 6.80
N ARG A 186 32.39 24.67 6.31
CA ARG A 186 31.37 23.89 7.03
C ARG A 186 31.51 22.40 6.69
N VAL A 187 32.25 21.67 7.49
CA VAL A 187 32.42 20.21 7.38
C VAL A 187 31.51 19.49 8.36
N VAL A 188 30.69 18.54 7.88
CA VAL A 188 29.72 17.80 8.71
C VAL A 188 29.72 16.33 8.32
N LEU A 189 29.86 15.45 9.31
CA LEU A 189 29.65 14.02 9.14
C LEU A 189 28.15 13.75 8.98
N LYS A 190 27.73 13.14 7.86
CA LYS A 190 26.30 12.90 7.57
C LYS A 190 25.82 11.54 8.02
N ALA A 191 26.63 10.50 7.83
CA ALA A 191 26.31 9.13 8.22
C ALA A 191 27.58 8.29 8.40
N ILE A 192 27.45 7.18 9.10
CA ILE A 192 28.44 6.10 9.20
C ILE A 192 27.78 4.78 8.83
N ASP A 193 28.45 4.03 7.97
CA ASP A 193 28.09 2.68 7.54
C ASP A 193 29.12 1.67 8.02
N PHE A 194 28.67 0.57 8.63
CA PHE A 194 29.54 -0.51 9.08
C PHE A 194 28.78 -1.83 9.24
N THR A 195 29.52 -2.94 9.34
CA THR A 195 28.96 -4.28 9.47
C THR A 195 29.38 -4.97 10.75
N VAL A 196 28.50 -5.81 11.29
CA VAL A 196 28.81 -6.75 12.39
C VAL A 196 28.24 -8.12 12.04
N GLU A 197 29.10 -9.14 11.90
CA GLU A 197 28.69 -10.52 11.60
C GLU A 197 27.66 -10.63 10.44
N ASN A 198 27.87 -9.87 9.36
CA ASN A 198 27.02 -9.76 8.16
C ASN A 198 25.74 -8.92 8.29
N LYS A 199 25.60 -8.16 9.37
CA LYS A 199 24.51 -7.19 9.53
C LYS A 199 25.02 -5.78 9.30
N GLU A 200 24.43 -5.08 8.33
CA GLU A 200 24.72 -3.68 8.03
C GLU A 200 24.03 -2.72 9.00
N TYR A 201 24.76 -1.67 9.37
CA TYR A 201 24.30 -0.58 10.20
C TYR A 201 24.56 0.74 9.50
N HIS A 202 23.49 1.46 9.19
CA HIS A 202 23.51 2.83 8.72
C HIS A 202 23.09 3.78 9.85
N VAL A 203 23.98 4.65 10.30
CA VAL A 203 23.70 5.64 11.36
C VAL A 203 23.88 7.04 10.80
N THR A 204 22.80 7.82 10.76
CA THR A 204 22.80 9.21 10.32
C THR A 204 23.02 10.20 11.47
N PHE A 205 23.62 11.36 11.16
CA PHE A 205 23.90 12.43 12.12
C PHE A 205 23.23 13.75 11.70
N GLY A 206 22.79 14.53 12.69
CA GLY A 206 22.09 15.81 12.50
C GLY A 206 20.58 15.72 12.67
N ASP A 207 19.92 16.87 12.78
CA ASP A 207 18.45 16.93 12.84
C ASP A 207 17.84 16.40 11.54
N GLU A 208 16.89 15.48 11.67
CA GLU A 208 16.12 15.01 10.52
C GLU A 208 15.39 16.21 9.91
N ASN A 209 15.77 16.59 8.68
CA ASN A 209 15.00 17.57 7.92
C ASN A 209 13.64 16.94 7.60
N TYR A 210 12.65 17.19 8.46
CA TYR A 210 11.30 16.64 8.38
C TYR A 210 10.66 16.89 7.02
N VAL A 211 10.90 18.07 6.43
CA VAL A 211 10.41 18.41 5.08
C VAL A 211 11.00 17.49 4.03
N LYS A 212 12.33 17.28 4.05
CA LYS A 212 13.02 16.40 3.10
C LYS A 212 12.62 14.93 3.27
N LYS A 213 12.37 14.49 4.51
CA LYS A 213 11.88 13.14 4.82
C LYS A 213 10.48 12.93 4.28
N LYS A 214 9.58 13.89 4.51
CA LYS A 214 8.21 13.87 3.97
C LYS A 214 8.22 13.88 2.45
N GLN A 215 9.03 14.73 1.82
CA GLN A 215 9.22 14.74 0.36
C GLN A 215 9.72 13.38 -0.16
N LYS A 216 10.71 12.76 0.49
CA LYS A 216 11.21 11.42 0.11
C LYS A 216 10.09 10.37 0.15
N LEU A 217 9.27 10.36 1.21
CA LEU A 217 8.15 9.44 1.35
C LEU A 217 7.08 9.68 0.27
N GLN A 218 6.72 10.93 0.02
CA GLN A 218 5.76 11.32 -1.01
C GLN A 218 6.24 10.95 -2.42
N SER A 219 7.52 11.17 -2.74
CA SER A 219 8.10 10.77 -4.03
C SER A 219 8.07 9.26 -4.23
N ILE A 220 8.33 8.47 -3.19
CA ILE A 220 8.26 7.00 -3.30
C ILE A 220 6.81 6.54 -3.47
N ALA A 221 5.87 7.09 -2.70
CA ALA A 221 4.45 6.80 -2.89
C ALA A 221 4.00 7.12 -4.33
N TYR A 222 4.41 8.28 -4.86
CA TYR A 222 4.13 8.70 -6.22
C TYR A 222 4.68 7.72 -7.28
N VAL A 223 5.93 7.28 -7.15
CA VAL A 223 6.53 6.32 -8.09
C VAL A 223 5.84 4.97 -8.02
N GLN A 224 5.50 4.50 -6.82
CA GLN A 224 4.78 3.23 -6.68
C GLN A 224 3.39 3.29 -7.36
N ASP A 225 2.69 4.42 -7.24
CA ASP A 225 1.37 4.60 -7.85
C ASP A 225 1.47 4.77 -9.38
N LEU A 226 2.46 5.53 -9.87
CA LEU A 226 2.66 5.79 -11.30
C LEU A 226 3.04 4.51 -12.06
N GLU A 227 4.01 3.76 -11.52
CA GLU A 227 4.57 2.57 -12.15
C GLU A 227 3.87 1.27 -11.71
N ASN A 228 2.82 1.38 -10.89
CA ASN A 228 2.09 0.25 -10.31
C ASN A 228 3.01 -0.76 -9.59
N ILE A 229 4.00 -0.28 -8.84
CA ILE A 229 4.94 -1.14 -8.09
C ILE A 229 4.19 -1.83 -6.96
N PRO A 230 4.11 -3.17 -6.96
CA PRO A 230 3.44 -3.91 -5.91
C PRO A 230 4.07 -3.68 -4.52
N ARG A 231 3.25 -3.74 -3.48
CA ARG A 231 3.66 -3.52 -2.09
C ARG A 231 4.71 -4.53 -1.63
N ASP A 232 4.50 -5.80 -1.97
CA ASP A 232 5.42 -6.92 -1.74
C ASP A 232 6.75 -6.73 -2.47
N ALA A 233 6.72 -6.30 -3.74
CA ALA A 233 7.92 -6.00 -4.51
C ALA A 233 8.76 -4.91 -3.83
N TYR A 234 8.12 -3.83 -3.34
CA TYR A 234 8.82 -2.79 -2.59
C TYR A 234 9.35 -3.29 -1.24
N LEU A 235 8.60 -4.14 -0.54
CA LEU A 235 9.05 -4.74 0.72
C LEU A 235 10.34 -5.55 0.53
N HIS A 236 10.44 -6.32 -0.56
CA HIS A 236 11.67 -7.03 -0.91
C HIS A 236 12.83 -6.07 -1.17
N LEU A 237 12.59 -4.98 -1.91
CA LEU A 237 13.62 -3.97 -2.19
C LEU A 237 14.09 -3.27 -0.90
N ALA A 238 13.16 -2.84 -0.05
CA ALA A 238 13.46 -2.18 1.23
C ALA A 238 14.02 -3.13 2.31
N ALA A 239 13.95 -4.45 2.09
CA ALA A 239 14.61 -5.43 2.94
C ALA A 239 16.11 -5.54 2.63
N VAL A 240 16.49 -5.34 1.37
CA VAL A 240 17.88 -5.40 0.90
C VAL A 240 18.59 -4.05 1.09
N GLU A 241 17.91 -2.94 0.79
CA GLU A 241 18.49 -1.61 0.87
C GLU A 241 18.05 -0.89 2.16
N SER A 242 18.99 -0.75 3.12
CA SER A 242 18.70 -0.19 4.44
C SER A 242 18.40 1.31 4.44
N ILE A 243 18.78 2.03 3.38
CA ILE A 243 18.55 3.47 3.20
C ILE A 243 17.11 3.78 2.76
N LEU A 244 16.37 2.79 2.24
CA LEU A 244 15.00 2.98 1.79
C LEU A 244 14.02 3.08 2.97
N PRO A 245 12.99 3.94 2.88
CA PRO A 245 11.94 3.99 3.88
C PRO A 245 11.21 2.66 4.02
N ARG A 246 10.75 2.37 5.23
CA ARG A 246 9.93 1.19 5.49
C ARG A 246 8.55 1.37 4.85
N GLU A 247 8.02 0.28 4.33
CA GLU A 247 6.73 0.26 3.65
C GLU A 247 5.60 0.86 4.50
N TYR A 248 5.53 0.56 5.80
CA TYR A 248 4.49 1.11 6.67
C TYR A 248 4.48 2.65 6.68
N ALA A 249 5.64 3.29 6.56
CA ALA A 249 5.76 4.76 6.55
C ALA A 249 5.24 5.35 5.23
N ILE A 250 5.39 4.62 4.13
CA ILE A 250 4.85 5.00 2.82
C ILE A 250 3.33 4.80 2.80
N SER A 251 2.85 3.68 3.34
CA SER A 251 1.42 3.42 3.51
C SER A 251 0.74 4.50 4.36
N GLN A 252 1.35 4.89 5.49
CA GLN A 252 0.86 6.01 6.30
C GLN A 252 0.84 7.33 5.51
N THR A 253 1.88 7.62 4.73
CA THR A 253 1.92 8.81 3.88
C THR A 253 0.79 8.81 2.83
N ARG A 254 0.47 7.66 2.24
CA ARG A 254 -0.69 7.51 1.34
C ARG A 254 -2.02 7.79 2.04
N GLN A 255 -2.19 7.29 3.27
CA GLN A 255 -3.38 7.57 4.07
C GLN A 255 -3.53 9.06 4.37
N GLU A 256 -2.44 9.75 4.74
CA GLU A 256 -2.44 11.20 4.95
C GLU A 256 -2.82 11.97 3.68
N ILE A 257 -2.28 11.58 2.53
CA ILE A 257 -2.63 12.18 1.23
C ILE A 257 -4.11 11.95 0.93
N ASN A 258 -4.62 10.72 1.13
CA ASN A 258 -6.02 10.40 0.88
C ASN A 258 -6.96 11.21 1.78
N ALA A 259 -6.64 11.36 3.07
CA ALA A 259 -7.41 12.19 4.00
C ALA A 259 -7.43 13.65 3.55
N TYR A 260 -6.27 14.20 3.16
CA TYR A 260 -6.17 15.56 2.63
C TYR A 260 -6.97 15.73 1.32
N MET A 261 -6.90 14.75 0.42
CA MET A 261 -7.67 14.76 -0.83
C MET A 261 -9.17 14.68 -0.59
N GLU A 262 -9.61 13.92 0.42
CA GLU A 262 -11.03 13.80 0.79
C GLU A 262 -11.58 15.12 1.34
N GLU A 263 -10.79 15.89 2.10
CA GLU A 263 -11.18 17.23 2.55
C GLU A 263 -11.38 18.20 1.38
N LEU A 264 -10.46 18.19 0.41
CA LEU A 264 -10.51 19.11 -0.73
C LEU A 264 -11.60 18.71 -1.74
N ILE A 265 -11.62 17.44 -2.13
CA ILE A 265 -12.43 16.90 -3.22
C ILE A 265 -13.11 15.59 -2.76
N PRO A 266 -14.13 15.68 -1.90
CA PRO A 266 -14.73 14.51 -1.27
C PRO A 266 -15.34 13.55 -2.29
N ILE A 267 -15.21 12.26 -2.03
CA ILE A 267 -15.95 11.20 -2.72
C ILE A 267 -17.20 10.95 -1.91
N ASN A 268 -18.34 11.41 -2.43
CA ASN A 268 -19.62 11.14 -1.81
C ASN A 268 -20.15 9.78 -2.26
N PHE A 269 -20.86 9.11 -1.36
CA PHE A 269 -21.46 7.82 -1.63
C PHE A 269 -22.98 7.91 -1.54
N ILE A 270 -23.66 7.28 -2.50
CA ILE A 270 -25.10 7.05 -2.47
C ILE A 270 -25.31 5.58 -2.19
N ASP A 271 -26.11 5.25 -1.18
CA ASP A 271 -26.46 3.86 -0.90
C ASP A 271 -27.44 3.34 -1.96
N LEU A 272 -27.06 2.27 -2.66
CA LEU A 272 -27.89 1.63 -3.69
C LEU A 272 -28.61 0.37 -3.15
N ASN A 273 -28.38 0.00 -1.88
CA ASN A 273 -28.80 -1.29 -1.32
C ASN A 273 -30.27 -1.40 -0.88
N SER A 274 -31.20 -0.62 -1.43
CA SER A 274 -32.62 -0.87 -1.11
C SER A 274 -33.25 -2.05 -1.87
N THR A 275 -32.58 -2.74 -2.81
CA THR A 275 -33.15 -3.96 -3.44
C THR A 275 -32.15 -4.91 -4.14
N ILE A 276 -31.01 -5.27 -3.53
CA ILE A 276 -30.14 -6.32 -4.11
C ILE A 276 -29.89 -7.41 -3.07
N MET A 277 -30.61 -8.53 -3.17
CA MET A 277 -30.16 -9.81 -2.64
C MET A 277 -28.95 -10.21 -3.50
N GLN A 278 -27.73 -10.00 -3.00
CA GLN A 278 -26.53 -10.54 -3.64
C GLN A 278 -26.48 -12.04 -3.36
N GLU A 279 -26.61 -12.88 -4.39
CA GLU A 279 -26.09 -14.24 -4.36
C GLU A 279 -24.56 -14.15 -4.22
N GLY A 280 -24.03 -14.81 -3.19
CA GLY A 280 -22.62 -14.72 -2.82
C GLY A 280 -21.71 -15.27 -3.93
N PHE A 281 -20.85 -14.41 -4.46
CA PHE A 281 -19.71 -14.86 -5.27
C PHE A 281 -18.66 -15.48 -4.34
N LEU A 282 -18.48 -16.80 -4.46
CA LEU A 282 -17.34 -17.52 -3.90
C LEU A 282 -16.20 -17.50 -4.93
N GLU A 283 -15.52 -16.36 -5.04
CA GLU A 283 -14.17 -16.31 -5.63
C GLU A 283 -13.16 -16.05 -4.52
N GLU A 284 -11.98 -16.68 -4.61
CA GLU A 284 -10.89 -16.41 -3.68
C GLU A 284 -10.51 -14.91 -3.74
N PRO A 285 -10.37 -14.22 -2.60
CA PRO A 285 -10.08 -12.80 -2.60
C PRO A 285 -8.65 -12.54 -3.11
N ASP A 286 -8.55 -11.91 -4.28
CA ASP A 286 -7.30 -11.41 -4.88
C ASP A 286 -6.63 -10.28 -4.05
N ILE A 287 -7.33 -9.75 -3.03
CA ILE A 287 -6.89 -8.65 -2.16
C ILE A 287 -6.77 -9.18 -0.74
N THR A 288 -5.55 -9.22 -0.19
CA THR A 288 -5.27 -9.70 1.17
C THR A 288 -5.09 -8.59 2.20
N ASP A 289 -5.16 -7.32 1.79
CA ASP A 289 -4.98 -6.17 2.68
C ASP A 289 -6.30 -5.85 3.41
N PRO A 290 -6.38 -6.01 4.75
CA PRO A 290 -7.61 -5.80 5.52
C PRO A 290 -8.20 -4.39 5.35
N LEU A 291 -7.36 -3.38 5.15
CA LEU A 291 -7.80 -1.99 5.00
C LEU A 291 -8.46 -1.76 3.63
N ILE A 292 -7.90 -2.37 2.58
CA ILE A 292 -8.46 -2.33 1.23
C ILE A 292 -9.76 -3.14 1.18
N ILE A 293 -9.77 -4.32 1.82
CA ILE A 293 -10.98 -5.14 1.96
C ILE A 293 -12.09 -4.33 2.66
N GLU A 294 -11.79 -3.67 3.77
CA GLU A 294 -12.77 -2.83 4.49
C GLU A 294 -13.28 -1.66 3.62
N GLN A 295 -12.40 -0.98 2.87
CA GLN A 295 -12.81 0.07 1.93
C GLN A 295 -13.69 -0.47 0.80
N VAL A 296 -13.34 -1.62 0.23
CA VAL A 296 -14.12 -2.29 -0.84
C VAL A 296 -15.47 -2.74 -0.30
N ILE A 297 -15.53 -3.36 0.88
CA ILE A 297 -16.78 -3.73 1.56
C ILE A 297 -17.63 -2.48 1.79
N ASN A 298 -17.05 -1.40 2.31
CA ASN A 298 -17.76 -0.15 2.58
C ASN A 298 -18.26 0.55 1.32
N ALA A 299 -17.64 0.31 0.16
CA ALA A 299 -18.04 0.82 -1.14
C ALA A 299 -18.99 -0.13 -1.91
N THR A 300 -19.11 -1.39 -1.48
CA THR A 300 -19.93 -2.41 -2.15
C THR A 300 -21.42 -2.03 -2.04
N GLY A 301 -22.11 -2.01 -3.17
CA GLY A 301 -23.50 -1.56 -3.22
C GLY A 301 -23.70 -0.04 -3.06
N LYS A 302 -22.61 0.77 -3.12
CA LYS A 302 -22.71 2.23 -3.06
C LYS A 302 -22.21 2.89 -4.34
N GLY A 303 -22.94 3.91 -4.78
CA GLY A 303 -22.56 4.76 -5.87
C GLY A 303 -21.64 5.90 -5.42
N ALA A 304 -20.32 5.77 -5.63
CA ALA A 304 -19.38 6.90 -5.49
C ALA A 304 -19.59 7.98 -6.58
N TYR A 305 -19.59 9.26 -6.21
CA TYR A 305 -19.58 10.41 -7.12
C TYR A 305 -18.71 11.55 -6.57
N ARG A 306 -18.21 12.40 -7.47
CA ARG A 306 -17.33 13.53 -7.14
C ARG A 306 -17.69 14.73 -8.01
N SER A 307 -17.59 15.94 -7.47
CA SER A 307 -17.90 17.17 -8.20
C SER A 307 -16.82 17.48 -9.24
N VAL A 308 -17.17 17.44 -10.52
CA VAL A 308 -16.28 17.86 -11.61
C VAL A 308 -15.83 19.32 -11.44
N LYS A 309 -16.70 20.18 -10.90
CA LYS A 309 -16.38 21.58 -10.62
C LYS A 309 -15.22 21.68 -9.63
N LYS A 310 -15.30 20.95 -8.50
CA LYS A 310 -14.22 20.93 -7.50
C LYS A 310 -12.91 20.39 -8.07
N ILE A 311 -12.96 19.36 -8.93
CA ILE A 311 -11.75 18.86 -9.61
C ILE A 311 -11.13 19.96 -10.48
N LEU A 312 -11.94 20.63 -11.29
CA LEU A 312 -11.48 21.67 -12.20
C LEU A 312 -10.92 22.90 -11.48
N GLU A 313 -11.43 23.24 -10.28
CA GLU A 313 -10.89 24.34 -9.45
C GLU A 313 -9.40 24.18 -9.11
N PHE A 314 -8.89 22.95 -8.99
CA PHE A 314 -7.47 22.70 -8.75
C PHE A 314 -6.67 22.51 -10.04
N ILE A 315 -7.28 21.95 -11.09
CA ILE A 315 -6.60 21.68 -12.37
C ILE A 315 -6.40 22.97 -13.16
N ILE A 316 -7.41 23.85 -13.23
CA ILE A 316 -7.37 25.05 -14.09
C ILE A 316 -6.19 25.97 -13.73
N PRO A 317 -5.96 26.36 -12.45
CA PRO A 317 -4.82 27.22 -12.10
C PRO A 317 -3.46 26.64 -12.50
N LEU A 318 -3.26 25.33 -12.29
CA LEU A 318 -2.03 24.63 -12.68
C LEU A 318 -1.79 24.67 -14.20
N TYR A 319 -2.85 24.57 -14.99
CA TYR A 319 -2.74 24.59 -16.44
C TYR A 319 -2.59 26.02 -16.99
N VAL A 320 -3.09 27.03 -16.29
CA VAL A 320 -2.80 28.45 -16.58
C VAL A 320 -1.33 28.76 -16.28
N GLU A 321 -0.81 28.32 -15.13
CA GLU A 321 0.60 28.49 -14.77
C GLU A 321 1.55 27.86 -15.79
N LYS A 322 1.19 26.67 -16.31
CA LYS A 322 1.94 25.98 -17.36
C LYS A 322 1.76 26.58 -18.77
N GLY A 323 0.96 27.64 -18.92
CA GLY A 323 0.69 28.28 -20.21
C GLY A 323 -0.15 27.42 -21.17
N ILE A 324 -0.84 26.39 -20.67
CA ILE A 324 -1.70 25.50 -21.47
C ILE A 324 -3.09 26.11 -21.65
N LEU A 325 -3.61 26.79 -20.63
CA LEU A 325 -4.88 27.51 -20.68
C LEU A 325 -4.67 29.01 -20.70
N ASP A 326 -5.41 29.69 -21.58
CA ASP A 326 -5.44 31.15 -21.65
C ASP A 326 -6.55 31.69 -20.71
N PRO A 327 -6.20 32.45 -19.66
CA PRO A 327 -7.18 33.00 -18.73
C PRO A 327 -8.13 34.02 -19.39
N ALA A 328 -7.81 34.56 -20.58
CA ALA A 328 -8.69 35.43 -21.35
C ALA A 328 -9.84 34.68 -22.04
N ILE A 329 -9.76 33.35 -22.14
CA ILE A 329 -10.78 32.50 -22.78
C ILE A 329 -11.63 31.84 -21.68
N PRO A 330 -12.89 32.28 -21.46
CA PRO A 330 -13.72 31.79 -20.35
C PRO A 330 -14.28 30.37 -20.59
N THR A 331 -14.14 29.85 -21.81
CA THR A 331 -14.69 28.55 -22.21
C THR A 331 -13.57 27.53 -22.41
N ILE A 332 -13.60 26.46 -21.61
CA ILE A 332 -12.63 25.36 -21.72
C ILE A 332 -13.28 24.21 -22.48
N HIS A 333 -12.76 23.92 -23.68
CA HIS A 333 -13.12 22.72 -24.43
C HIS A 333 -12.23 21.55 -24.00
N LEU A 334 -12.72 20.69 -23.11
CA LEU A 334 -12.00 19.50 -22.65
C LEU A 334 -12.00 18.42 -23.73
N ARG A 335 -10.83 18.13 -24.31
CA ARG A 335 -10.61 16.98 -25.19
C ARG A 335 -9.64 16.01 -24.55
N ILE A 336 -10.15 14.86 -24.10
CA ILE A 336 -9.39 13.89 -23.28
C ILE A 336 -8.14 13.35 -24.00
N SER A 337 -8.28 12.94 -25.27
CA SER A 337 -7.19 12.27 -26.01
C SER A 337 -6.56 13.11 -27.12
N GLY A 338 -7.00 14.35 -27.32
CA GLY A 338 -6.51 15.20 -28.43
C GLY A 338 -6.78 14.65 -29.85
N PHE A 339 -7.60 13.60 -29.94
CA PHE A 339 -7.80 12.78 -31.14
C PHE A 339 -9.07 13.16 -31.92
N ASN A 340 -9.12 12.75 -33.19
CA ASN A 340 -10.27 12.95 -34.06
C ASN A 340 -11.50 12.15 -33.61
N ALA A 341 -12.67 12.58 -34.09
CA ALA A 341 -13.90 11.81 -33.96
C ALA A 341 -13.83 10.47 -34.74
N ALA A 342 -14.63 9.49 -34.31
CA ALA A 342 -14.68 8.14 -34.87
C ALA A 342 -15.10 8.10 -36.37
N ASN A 343 -15.75 9.15 -36.87
CA ASN A 343 -16.13 9.29 -38.28
C ASN A 343 -15.04 9.93 -39.14
N SER A 344 -13.83 10.19 -38.61
CA SER A 344 -12.73 10.78 -39.38
C SER A 344 -12.00 9.75 -40.27
N ASN A 345 -11.19 10.20 -41.22
CA ASN A 345 -10.38 9.27 -42.04
C ASN A 345 -9.41 8.45 -41.17
N ASN A 346 -8.83 9.07 -40.14
CA ASN A 346 -7.89 8.46 -39.21
C ASN A 346 -8.59 8.24 -37.86
N PHE A 347 -9.32 7.14 -37.75
CA PHE A 347 -10.24 6.88 -36.63
C PHE A 347 -9.66 5.99 -35.54
N CYS A 348 -8.57 5.27 -35.81
CA CYS A 348 -8.00 4.33 -34.85
C CYS A 348 -7.01 5.03 -33.91
N PRO A 349 -7.18 4.94 -32.59
CA PRO A 349 -6.24 5.55 -31.64
C PRO A 349 -4.94 4.75 -31.47
N TRP A 350 -4.86 3.50 -31.96
CA TRP A 350 -3.72 2.60 -31.74
C TRP A 350 -2.83 2.39 -32.96
N CYS A 351 -3.39 2.50 -34.17
CA CYS A 351 -2.65 2.36 -35.43
C CYS A 351 -3.01 3.47 -36.42
N GLU A 352 -2.29 3.51 -37.55
CA GLU A 352 -2.40 4.55 -38.57
C GLU A 352 -3.34 4.17 -39.73
N ILE A 353 -4.24 3.22 -39.51
CA ILE A 353 -5.22 2.83 -40.52
C ILE A 353 -6.10 4.01 -40.95
N THR A 354 -6.29 4.12 -42.27
CA THR A 354 -7.24 5.05 -42.86
C THR A 354 -8.56 4.35 -43.20
N LYS A 355 -9.65 5.12 -43.36
CA LYS A 355 -10.95 4.55 -43.74
C LYS A 355 -10.92 3.72 -45.03
N ASN A 356 -10.06 4.07 -45.98
CA ASN A 356 -9.95 3.42 -47.29
C ASN A 356 -9.20 2.08 -47.22
N GLN A 357 -8.42 1.86 -46.16
CA GLN A 357 -7.66 0.62 -45.95
C GLN A 357 -8.45 -0.42 -45.15
N ARG A 358 -9.67 -0.09 -44.71
CA ARG A 358 -10.54 -1.05 -44.01
C ARG A 358 -10.81 -2.25 -44.89
N GLY A 359 -10.72 -3.45 -44.32
CA GLY A 359 -10.96 -4.70 -45.04
C GLY A 359 -9.91 -5.08 -46.08
N ASN A 360 -8.78 -4.36 -46.15
CA ASN A 360 -7.63 -4.84 -46.91
C ASN A 360 -6.90 -5.92 -46.08
N GLY A 361 -7.15 -7.20 -46.41
CA GLY A 361 -6.56 -8.35 -45.73
C GLY A 361 -5.04 -8.51 -45.88
N GLN A 362 -4.36 -7.60 -46.58
CA GLN A 362 -2.91 -7.61 -46.76
C GLN A 362 -2.15 -7.06 -45.55
N ASN A 363 -2.78 -6.24 -44.69
CA ASN A 363 -2.10 -5.57 -43.58
C ASN A 363 -2.61 -6.08 -42.22
N ASP A 364 -1.70 -6.64 -41.44
CA ASP A 364 -1.93 -7.00 -40.05
C ASP A 364 -1.65 -5.78 -39.16
N TRP A 365 -2.70 -5.03 -38.84
CA TRP A 365 -2.60 -3.80 -38.05
C TRP A 365 -2.34 -4.11 -36.58
N THR A 366 -1.23 -3.60 -36.04
CA THR A 366 -0.84 -3.73 -34.64
C THR A 366 -0.84 -2.37 -33.94
N ILE A 367 -0.73 -2.35 -32.61
CA ILE A 367 -0.54 -1.11 -31.83
C ILE A 367 0.83 -0.52 -32.18
N SER A 368 0.85 0.53 -33.00
CA SER A 368 2.06 1.22 -33.47
C SER A 368 2.27 2.60 -32.85
N LYS A 369 1.18 3.23 -32.39
CA LYS A 369 1.22 4.57 -31.78
C LYS A 369 1.74 4.50 -30.35
N SER A 370 2.56 5.48 -29.97
CA SER A 370 3.09 5.62 -28.61
C SER A 370 2.72 6.97 -27.99
N MET A 371 2.52 6.97 -26.66
CA MET A 371 2.29 8.22 -25.93
C MET A 371 3.56 9.09 -25.85
N SER A 372 4.74 8.47 -25.81
CA SER A 372 6.04 9.18 -25.83
C SER A 372 6.19 10.05 -27.07
N SER A 373 5.91 9.51 -28.26
CA SER A 373 5.97 10.29 -29.50
C SER A 373 4.93 11.42 -29.54
N LEU A 374 3.75 11.22 -28.93
CA LEU A 374 2.72 12.25 -28.81
C LEU A 374 3.09 13.36 -27.81
N ASN A 375 3.88 13.04 -26.80
CA ASN A 375 4.39 14.00 -25.82
C ASN A 375 5.46 14.92 -26.42
N GLU A 376 6.30 14.37 -27.31
CA GLU A 376 7.29 15.15 -28.06
C GLU A 376 6.62 16.00 -29.16
N ASN A 377 5.72 15.40 -29.93
CA ASN A 377 4.97 16.07 -30.97
C ASN A 377 3.49 15.63 -30.95
N PRO A 378 2.56 16.50 -30.50
CA PRO A 378 1.13 16.21 -30.46
C PRO A 378 0.48 15.84 -31.80
N THR A 379 1.17 16.12 -32.92
CA THR A 379 0.73 15.81 -34.28
C THR A 379 1.57 14.70 -34.94
N ALA A 380 2.38 13.97 -34.16
CA ALA A 380 3.27 12.90 -34.66
C ALA A 380 2.53 11.84 -35.49
N TYR A 381 1.26 11.59 -35.17
CA TYR A 381 0.45 10.60 -35.85
C TYR A 381 -0.81 11.21 -36.49
N PRO A 382 -1.20 10.75 -37.69
CA PRO A 382 -2.46 11.12 -38.30
C PRO A 382 -3.65 10.87 -37.37
N GLY A 383 -4.46 11.91 -37.18
CA GLY A 383 -5.65 11.89 -36.33
C GLY A 383 -5.47 12.54 -34.96
N HIS A 384 -4.23 12.67 -34.47
CA HIS A 384 -3.94 13.47 -33.28
C HIS A 384 -3.71 14.92 -33.70
N LYS A 385 -4.49 15.83 -33.09
CA LYS A 385 -4.48 17.26 -33.45
C LYS A 385 -4.02 18.15 -32.31
N LEU A 386 -4.15 17.67 -31.08
CA LEU A 386 -3.88 18.41 -29.85
C LEU A 386 -3.21 17.48 -28.84
N PRO A 387 -2.47 18.02 -27.85
CA PRO A 387 -1.94 17.23 -26.75
C PRO A 387 -3.05 16.48 -26.00
N PRO A 388 -2.88 15.19 -25.68
CA PRO A 388 -3.79 14.48 -24.79
C PRO A 388 -3.82 15.14 -23.39
N LEU A 389 -4.97 15.19 -22.75
CA LEU A 389 -5.09 15.68 -21.36
C LEU A 389 -4.37 14.75 -20.38
N PHE A 390 -4.45 13.44 -20.66
CA PHE A 390 -3.89 12.37 -19.84
C PHE A 390 -2.67 11.74 -20.52
N ASN A 391 -1.68 12.58 -20.80
CA ASN A 391 -0.51 12.22 -21.58
C ASN A 391 0.55 11.40 -20.82
N MET A 392 0.34 11.18 -19.51
CA MET A 392 1.11 10.25 -18.68
C MET A 392 0.60 8.81 -18.75
N ILE A 393 -0.60 8.55 -19.30
CA ILE A 393 -1.12 7.19 -19.47
C ILE A 393 -0.70 6.65 -20.83
N SER A 394 -0.08 5.47 -20.84
CA SER A 394 0.29 4.78 -22.08
C SER A 394 -0.95 4.44 -22.92
N LEU A 395 -0.85 4.55 -24.25
CA LEU A 395 -1.91 4.09 -25.17
C LEU A 395 -2.21 2.58 -25.03
N LYS A 396 -1.25 1.80 -24.53
CA LYS A 396 -1.44 0.38 -24.17
C LYS A 396 -2.35 0.17 -22.96
N ASN A 397 -2.64 1.23 -22.20
CA ASN A 397 -3.58 1.24 -21.08
C ASN A 397 -4.91 1.90 -21.46
N HIS A 398 -5.07 2.36 -22.72
CA HIS A 398 -6.37 2.77 -23.26
C HIS A 398 -7.05 1.51 -23.80
N VAL A 399 -7.71 0.75 -22.91
CA VAL A 399 -8.27 -0.56 -23.24
C VAL A 399 -9.62 -0.40 -23.95
N PRO A 400 -9.89 -1.12 -25.05
CA PRO A 400 -11.20 -1.14 -25.70
C PRO A 400 -12.30 -1.65 -24.76
N ASP A 401 -13.43 -0.97 -24.75
CA ASP A 401 -14.56 -1.35 -23.90
C ASP A 401 -15.35 -2.53 -24.49
N LYS A 402 -15.44 -3.62 -23.71
CA LYS A 402 -16.15 -4.84 -24.11
C LYS A 402 -17.63 -4.59 -24.42
N LEU A 403 -18.32 -3.84 -23.55
CA LEU A 403 -19.74 -3.59 -23.71
C LEU A 403 -20.03 -2.83 -25.01
N HIS A 404 -19.28 -1.76 -25.28
CA HIS A 404 -19.46 -0.95 -26.49
C HIS A 404 -19.08 -1.69 -27.77
N ILE A 405 -18.10 -2.62 -27.73
CA ILE A 405 -17.84 -3.52 -28.85
C ILE A 405 -19.11 -4.31 -29.20
N MET A 406 -19.76 -4.94 -28.20
CA MET A 406 -21.02 -5.65 -28.42
C MET A 406 -22.13 -4.73 -28.94
N LEU A 407 -22.34 -3.59 -28.27
CA LEU A 407 -23.43 -2.69 -28.62
C LEU A 407 -23.31 -2.20 -30.06
N ARG A 408 -22.12 -1.76 -30.47
CA ARG A 408 -21.88 -1.09 -31.75
C ARG A 408 -21.74 -2.03 -32.94
N ILE A 409 -21.19 -3.23 -32.72
CA ILE A 409 -21.11 -4.24 -33.78
C ILE A 409 -22.49 -4.85 -34.00
N THR A 410 -23.25 -5.14 -32.94
CA THR A 410 -24.62 -5.67 -33.09
C THR A 410 -25.53 -4.66 -33.79
N ASP A 411 -25.45 -3.37 -33.44
CA ASP A 411 -26.17 -2.32 -34.17
C ASP A 411 -25.84 -2.34 -35.66
N ARG A 412 -24.55 -2.49 -36.02
CA ARG A 412 -24.15 -2.53 -37.42
C ARG A 412 -24.66 -3.77 -38.14
N LEU A 413 -24.58 -4.95 -37.51
CA LEU A 413 -25.07 -6.20 -38.09
C LEU A 413 -26.58 -6.14 -38.33
N TRP A 414 -27.34 -5.59 -37.37
CA TRP A 414 -28.78 -5.37 -37.52
C TRP A 414 -29.10 -4.37 -38.62
N GLU A 415 -28.37 -3.25 -38.67
CA GLU A 415 -28.52 -2.24 -39.72
C GLU A 415 -28.27 -2.82 -41.12
N LEU A 416 -27.25 -3.66 -41.27
CA LEU A 416 -26.93 -4.32 -42.55
C LEU A 416 -28.06 -5.24 -43.03
N VAL A 417 -28.68 -6.01 -42.11
CA VAL A 417 -29.87 -6.83 -42.43
C VAL A 417 -31.03 -5.95 -42.92
N LEU A 418 -31.32 -4.85 -42.21
CA LEU A 418 -32.38 -3.93 -42.64
C LEU A 418 -32.06 -3.22 -43.96
N GLN A 419 -30.79 -2.89 -44.21
CA GLN A 419 -30.34 -2.31 -45.47
C GLN A 419 -30.51 -3.28 -46.64
N GLU A 420 -30.22 -4.56 -46.42
CA GLU A 420 -30.41 -5.60 -47.44
C GLU A 420 -31.88 -5.74 -47.85
N ILE A 421 -32.77 -5.85 -46.86
CA ILE A 421 -34.24 -5.90 -47.08
C ILE A 421 -34.73 -4.65 -47.83
N LYS A 422 -34.17 -3.47 -47.52
CA LYS A 422 -34.51 -2.21 -48.22
C LYS A 422 -34.02 -2.21 -49.66
N ASN A 423 -32.80 -2.69 -49.91
CA ASN A 423 -32.22 -2.74 -51.25
C ASN A 423 -32.97 -3.70 -52.18
N GLU A 424 -33.58 -4.75 -51.63
CA GLU A 424 -34.45 -5.67 -52.37
C GLU A 424 -35.89 -5.14 -52.54
N GLY A 425 -36.21 -3.97 -52.00
CA GLY A 425 -37.57 -3.40 -52.06
C GLY A 425 -38.58 -4.13 -51.16
N LEU A 426 -38.11 -4.99 -50.25
CA LEU A 426 -38.94 -5.81 -49.38
C LEU A 426 -39.28 -5.12 -48.04
N PHE A 427 -38.79 -3.91 -47.79
CA PHE A 427 -39.04 -3.17 -46.54
C PHE A 427 -40.43 -2.51 -46.51
N ASN A 428 -41.48 -3.33 -46.52
CA ASN A 428 -42.89 -2.94 -46.47
C ASN A 428 -43.54 -3.27 -45.11
N ASP A 429 -44.84 -3.00 -44.97
CA ASP A 429 -45.59 -3.28 -43.74
C ASP A 429 -45.60 -4.77 -43.36
N ILE A 430 -45.58 -5.68 -44.34
CA ILE A 430 -45.58 -7.12 -44.10
C ILE A 430 -44.27 -7.52 -43.43
N THR A 431 -43.13 -7.13 -44.00
CA THR A 431 -41.81 -7.46 -43.46
C THR A 431 -41.58 -6.80 -42.11
N ARG A 432 -42.01 -5.55 -41.92
CA ARG A 432 -41.99 -4.89 -40.60
C ARG A 432 -42.79 -5.66 -39.56
N ASN A 433 -43.99 -6.12 -39.91
CA ASN A 433 -44.83 -6.92 -39.00
C ASN A 433 -44.22 -8.29 -38.69
N ILE A 434 -43.52 -8.92 -39.63
CA ILE A 434 -42.75 -10.15 -39.39
C ILE A 434 -41.65 -9.89 -38.36
N ILE A 435 -40.88 -8.81 -38.52
CA ILE A 435 -39.82 -8.42 -37.58
C ILE A 435 -40.41 -8.15 -36.19
N ILE A 436 -41.51 -7.38 -36.09
CA ILE A 436 -42.16 -7.07 -34.81
C ILE A 436 -42.62 -8.35 -34.12
N LYS A 437 -43.32 -9.25 -34.84
CA LYS A 437 -43.77 -10.54 -34.26
C LYS A 437 -42.62 -11.41 -33.80
N GLU A 438 -41.51 -11.44 -34.55
CA GLU A 438 -40.34 -12.21 -34.14
C GLU A 438 -39.65 -11.60 -32.91
N MET A 439 -39.60 -10.28 -32.80
CA MET A 439 -39.14 -9.60 -31.58
C MET A 439 -40.06 -9.88 -30.39
N GLU A 440 -41.38 -9.90 -30.59
CA GLU A 440 -42.36 -10.28 -29.57
C GLU A 440 -42.16 -11.73 -29.10
N ASN A 441 -41.86 -12.66 -30.01
CA ASN A 441 -41.51 -14.05 -29.66
C ASN A 441 -40.27 -14.12 -28.75
N LEU A 442 -39.32 -13.22 -28.95
CA LEU A 442 -38.13 -13.06 -28.10
C LEU A 442 -38.40 -12.25 -26.82
N LYS A 443 -39.66 -11.84 -26.58
CA LYS A 443 -40.10 -10.99 -25.45
C LYS A 443 -39.48 -9.60 -25.45
N ILE A 444 -39.14 -9.08 -26.62
CA ILE A 444 -38.54 -7.74 -26.81
C ILE A 444 -39.62 -6.79 -27.35
N ARG A 445 -39.80 -5.64 -26.69
CA ARG A 445 -40.72 -4.60 -27.20
C ARG A 445 -40.03 -3.86 -28.34
N PHE A 446 -40.56 -3.97 -29.54
CA PHE A 446 -39.95 -3.40 -30.73
C PHE A 446 -41.00 -2.82 -31.67
N GLU A 447 -40.80 -1.58 -32.11
CA GLU A 447 -41.74 -0.86 -32.97
C GLU A 447 -40.98 -0.11 -34.07
N PHE A 448 -41.66 0.14 -35.18
CA PHE A 448 -41.21 1.00 -36.27
C PHE A 448 -42.09 2.24 -36.36
N TRP A 449 -41.49 3.39 -36.61
CA TRP A 449 -42.24 4.63 -36.88
C TRP A 449 -41.61 5.42 -38.01
N ASN A 450 -42.44 6.10 -38.79
CA ASN A 450 -41.99 6.98 -39.86
C ASN A 450 -41.53 8.32 -39.27
N ILE A 451 -40.42 8.86 -39.77
CA ILE A 451 -39.96 10.20 -39.42
C ILE A 451 -40.74 11.21 -40.27
N HIS A 452 -41.62 11.98 -39.62
CA HIS A 452 -42.46 13.00 -40.26
C HIS A 452 -41.69 13.85 -41.28
N GLY A 453 -42.22 13.92 -42.51
CA GLY A 453 -41.61 14.68 -43.61
C GLY A 453 -40.52 13.94 -44.38
N THR A 454 -40.28 12.65 -44.09
CA THR A 454 -39.30 11.82 -44.83
C THR A 454 -39.87 10.43 -45.13
N ASN A 455 -39.31 9.75 -46.14
CA ASN A 455 -39.56 8.31 -46.35
C ASN A 455 -38.71 7.42 -45.43
N ASN A 456 -38.05 7.99 -44.42
CA ASN A 456 -37.19 7.26 -43.51
C ASN A 456 -37.96 6.72 -42.31
N TRP A 457 -37.61 5.50 -41.92
CA TRP A 457 -38.20 4.79 -40.79
C TRP A 457 -37.18 4.66 -39.67
N ASN A 458 -37.62 4.98 -38.46
CA ASN A 458 -36.92 4.70 -37.21
C ASN A 458 -37.50 3.46 -36.53
N TYR A 459 -36.76 2.93 -35.57
CA TYR A 459 -37.13 1.75 -34.81
C TYR A 459 -36.64 1.83 -33.36
N THR A 460 -37.22 1.01 -32.49
CA THR A 460 -36.86 0.95 -31.07
C THR A 460 -35.38 0.62 -30.90
N SER A 461 -34.65 1.46 -30.16
CA SER A 461 -33.26 1.16 -29.81
C SER A 461 -33.22 -0.03 -28.84
N LEU A 462 -32.50 -1.08 -29.22
CA LEU A 462 -32.32 -2.27 -28.40
C LEU A 462 -31.35 -2.01 -27.23
N MET A 463 -31.65 -2.56 -26.06
CA MET A 463 -30.76 -2.54 -24.89
C MET A 463 -29.67 -3.61 -25.00
N GLY A 464 -28.70 -3.61 -24.09
CA GLY A 464 -27.57 -4.55 -24.15
C GLY A 464 -27.99 -6.03 -24.17
N ASP A 465 -28.88 -6.42 -23.25
CA ASP A 465 -29.39 -7.80 -23.18
C ASP A 465 -30.27 -8.15 -24.39
N ASP A 466 -31.11 -7.21 -24.82
CA ASP A 466 -31.96 -7.39 -26.02
C ASP A 466 -31.10 -7.61 -27.27
N LYS A 467 -30.01 -6.86 -27.42
CA LYS A 467 -29.06 -7.01 -28.53
C LYS A 467 -28.44 -8.40 -28.57
N LEU A 468 -27.98 -8.91 -27.42
CA LEU A 468 -27.45 -10.27 -27.32
C LEU A 468 -28.52 -11.32 -27.61
N CYS A 469 -29.76 -11.10 -27.15
CA CYS A 469 -30.87 -12.00 -27.44
C CYS A 469 -31.18 -12.04 -28.94
N VAL A 470 -31.26 -10.88 -29.61
CA VAL A 470 -31.48 -10.78 -31.06
C VAL A 470 -30.34 -11.47 -31.82
N LEU A 471 -29.09 -11.16 -31.47
CA LEU A 471 -27.91 -11.76 -32.11
C LEU A 471 -27.95 -13.30 -32.05
N ARG A 472 -28.34 -13.87 -30.91
CA ARG A 472 -28.35 -15.32 -30.70
C ARG A 472 -29.60 -16.02 -31.19
N ASN A 473 -30.77 -15.41 -31.10
CA ASN A 473 -32.04 -16.13 -31.18
C ASN A 473 -32.97 -15.66 -32.30
N PHE A 474 -32.72 -14.53 -32.95
CA PHE A 474 -33.61 -14.03 -33.99
C PHE A 474 -33.66 -14.96 -35.22
N ASN A 475 -34.85 -15.36 -35.64
CA ASN A 475 -35.01 -16.27 -36.76
C ASN A 475 -34.94 -15.55 -38.12
N LEU A 476 -33.75 -15.55 -38.72
CA LEU A 476 -33.50 -14.95 -40.03
C LEU A 476 -34.20 -15.67 -41.20
N THR A 477 -34.61 -16.93 -41.05
CA THR A 477 -35.32 -17.67 -42.12
C THR A 477 -36.74 -17.13 -42.38
N LYS A 478 -37.22 -16.21 -41.52
CA LYS A 478 -38.47 -15.48 -41.74
C LYS A 478 -38.31 -14.30 -42.71
N LEU A 479 -37.07 -13.85 -42.94
CA LEU A 479 -36.75 -12.65 -43.72
C LEU A 479 -36.01 -12.97 -45.02
N PHE A 480 -35.20 -14.03 -45.03
CA PHE A 480 -34.37 -14.42 -46.15
C PHE A 480 -34.61 -15.89 -46.53
N ASP A 481 -34.19 -16.26 -47.74
CA ASP A 481 -34.14 -17.68 -48.12
C ASP A 481 -33.21 -18.47 -47.17
N PRO A 482 -33.40 -19.80 -47.05
CA PRO A 482 -32.66 -20.60 -46.07
C PRO A 482 -31.14 -20.51 -46.18
N GLU A 483 -30.59 -20.41 -47.39
CA GLU A 483 -29.14 -20.35 -47.62
C GLU A 483 -28.59 -18.99 -47.17
N ARG A 484 -29.25 -17.90 -47.56
CA ARG A 484 -28.88 -16.55 -47.14
C ARG A 484 -29.04 -16.36 -45.64
N ALA A 485 -30.13 -16.84 -45.06
CA ALA A 485 -30.37 -16.81 -43.63
C ALA A 485 -29.28 -17.56 -42.85
N ALA A 486 -28.86 -18.75 -43.31
CA ALA A 486 -27.78 -19.52 -42.69
C ALA A 486 -26.43 -18.79 -42.75
N LEU A 487 -26.16 -18.09 -43.86
CA LEU A 487 -24.92 -17.33 -44.02
C LEU A 487 -24.85 -16.13 -43.07
N ILE A 488 -25.94 -15.34 -42.98
CA ILE A 488 -26.02 -14.20 -42.04
C ILE A 488 -25.99 -14.72 -40.59
N LYS A 489 -26.68 -15.83 -40.31
CA LYS A 489 -26.69 -16.45 -38.98
C LYS A 489 -25.29 -16.91 -38.56
N SER A 490 -24.53 -17.53 -39.45
CA SER A 490 -23.14 -17.94 -39.20
C SER A 490 -22.25 -16.73 -38.85
N LEU A 491 -22.47 -15.58 -39.49
CA LEU A 491 -21.76 -14.35 -39.16
C LEU A 491 -22.14 -13.82 -37.76
N TRP A 492 -23.43 -13.86 -37.40
CA TRP A 492 -23.91 -13.42 -36.09
C TRP A 492 -23.41 -14.34 -34.97
N ASP A 493 -23.46 -15.65 -35.19
CA ASP A 493 -22.96 -16.65 -34.24
C ASP A 493 -21.45 -16.55 -34.06
N GLY A 494 -20.70 -16.33 -35.14
CA GLY A 494 -19.26 -16.09 -35.04
C GLY A 494 -18.92 -14.83 -34.25
N PHE A 495 -19.74 -13.77 -34.35
CA PHE A 495 -19.54 -12.59 -33.49
C PHE A 495 -19.91 -12.86 -32.04
N ALA A 496 -21.00 -13.61 -31.78
CA ALA A 496 -21.39 -14.00 -30.44
C ALA A 496 -20.30 -14.85 -29.76
N GLU A 497 -19.71 -15.81 -30.48
CA GLU A 497 -18.58 -16.61 -30.01
C GLU A 497 -17.37 -15.73 -29.65
N LEU A 498 -17.00 -14.77 -30.51
CA LEU A 498 -15.93 -13.82 -30.21
C LEU A 498 -16.22 -12.99 -28.97
N TYR A 499 -17.47 -12.58 -28.77
CA TYR A 499 -17.86 -11.81 -27.58
C TYR A 499 -17.78 -12.63 -26.29
N ASP A 500 -18.14 -13.92 -26.35
CA ASP A 500 -17.99 -14.85 -25.23
C ASP A 500 -16.51 -15.07 -24.90
N LEU A 501 -15.68 -15.34 -25.92
CA LEU A 501 -14.23 -15.50 -25.76
C LEU A 501 -13.56 -14.25 -25.18
N LEU A 502 -14.03 -13.05 -25.54
CA LEU A 502 -13.57 -11.79 -24.96
C LEU A 502 -13.85 -11.69 -23.46
N GLY A 503 -14.87 -12.40 -22.99
CA GLY A 503 -15.23 -12.49 -21.58
C GLY A 503 -14.38 -13.44 -20.74
N GLU A 504 -13.76 -14.43 -21.36
CA GLU A 504 -13.05 -15.46 -20.64
C GLU A 504 -11.61 -15.05 -20.35
N LYS A 505 -11.22 -15.04 -19.05
CA LYS A 505 -9.86 -14.67 -18.61
C LYS A 505 -8.79 -15.62 -19.17
N THR A 506 -9.18 -16.86 -19.46
CA THR A 506 -8.30 -17.94 -19.92
C THR A 506 -8.17 -18.02 -21.44
N THR A 507 -8.89 -17.20 -22.21
CA THR A 507 -8.83 -17.26 -23.68
C THR A 507 -7.41 -17.01 -24.18
N ASP A 508 -6.92 -17.91 -25.03
CA ASP A 508 -5.64 -17.72 -25.69
C ASP A 508 -5.72 -16.56 -26.72
N PRO A 509 -4.84 -15.54 -26.62
CA PRO A 509 -4.90 -14.39 -27.51
C PRO A 509 -4.64 -14.73 -28.98
N GLN A 510 -3.80 -15.72 -29.29
CA GLN A 510 -3.56 -16.10 -30.69
C GLN A 510 -4.76 -16.85 -31.27
N TYR A 511 -5.40 -17.71 -30.48
CA TYR A 511 -6.67 -18.34 -30.83
C TYR A 511 -7.76 -17.29 -31.12
N PHE A 512 -7.91 -16.27 -30.25
CA PHE A 512 -8.83 -15.17 -30.47
C PHE A 512 -8.53 -14.44 -31.79
N ARG A 513 -7.26 -14.11 -32.04
CA ARG A 513 -6.82 -13.43 -33.28
C ARG A 513 -7.19 -14.23 -34.52
N LEU A 514 -6.96 -15.54 -34.52
CA LEU A 514 -7.31 -16.42 -35.64
C LEU A 514 -8.82 -16.45 -35.87
N LYS A 515 -9.62 -16.65 -34.81
CA LYS A 515 -11.09 -16.63 -34.88
C LYS A 515 -11.62 -15.29 -35.40
N ALA A 516 -11.08 -14.18 -34.91
CA ALA A 516 -11.51 -12.84 -35.34
C ALA A 516 -11.18 -12.57 -36.82
N LYS A 517 -10.05 -13.08 -37.32
CA LYS A 517 -9.70 -13.02 -38.75
C LYS A 517 -10.67 -13.84 -39.61
N VAL A 518 -10.95 -15.09 -39.24
CA VAL A 518 -11.91 -15.95 -39.95
C VAL A 518 -13.30 -15.29 -39.99
N TRP A 519 -13.74 -14.71 -38.88
CA TRP A 519 -15.01 -13.99 -38.83
C TRP A 519 -15.03 -12.75 -39.75
N CYS A 520 -13.93 -11.99 -39.80
CA CYS A 520 -13.79 -10.84 -40.70
C CYS A 520 -13.73 -11.26 -42.18
N GLU A 521 -13.09 -12.40 -42.50
CA GLU A 521 -13.08 -13.00 -43.83
C GLU A 521 -14.49 -13.40 -44.27
N LEU A 522 -15.28 -14.00 -43.38
CA LEU A 522 -16.70 -14.29 -43.62
C LEU A 522 -17.48 -12.99 -43.87
N PHE A 523 -17.30 -11.96 -43.03
CA PHE A 523 -17.94 -10.65 -43.20
C PHE A 523 -17.67 -10.05 -44.59
N LEU A 524 -16.43 -10.18 -45.07
CA LEU A 524 -15.96 -9.66 -46.36
C LEU A 524 -16.08 -10.65 -47.53
N LYS A 525 -16.78 -11.78 -47.34
CA LYS A 525 -16.95 -12.78 -48.38
C LYS A 525 -17.51 -12.11 -49.64
N LYS A 526 -16.78 -12.20 -50.76
CA LYS A 526 -17.18 -11.58 -52.03
C LYS A 526 -18.19 -12.46 -52.76
N THR A 527 -19.11 -11.83 -53.46
CA THR A 527 -19.98 -12.52 -54.41
C THR A 527 -19.14 -13.00 -55.59
N VAL A 528 -19.21 -14.30 -55.88
CA VAL A 528 -18.57 -14.92 -57.04
C VAL A 528 -19.61 -14.98 -58.15
N ILE A 529 -19.30 -14.38 -59.30
CA ILE A 529 -20.16 -14.34 -60.47
C ILE A 529 -19.46 -15.08 -61.61
N ASP A 530 -20.18 -15.93 -62.33
CA ASP A 530 -19.70 -16.51 -63.58
C ASP A 530 -19.59 -15.40 -64.63
N SER A 531 -18.35 -15.14 -65.08
CA SER A 531 -18.06 -14.09 -66.05
C SER A 531 -18.70 -14.32 -67.43
N LYS A 532 -19.14 -15.55 -67.74
CA LYS A 532 -19.76 -15.89 -69.02
C LYS A 532 -21.28 -15.77 -68.99
N THR A 533 -21.91 -16.18 -67.90
CA THR A 533 -23.38 -16.24 -67.78
C THR A 533 -23.96 -15.10 -66.93
N ASN A 534 -23.10 -14.33 -66.26
CA ASN A 534 -23.46 -13.31 -65.27
C ASN A 534 -24.35 -13.85 -64.13
N THR A 535 -24.27 -15.16 -63.88
CA THR A 535 -25.00 -15.82 -62.79
C THR A 535 -24.16 -15.82 -61.51
N ILE A 536 -24.81 -15.67 -60.37
CA ILE A 536 -24.16 -15.72 -59.06
C ILE A 536 -23.88 -17.17 -58.71
N LEU A 537 -22.60 -17.52 -58.58
CA LEU A 537 -22.13 -18.85 -58.18
C LEU A 537 -22.04 -18.99 -56.67
N GLU A 538 -21.59 -17.93 -55.99
CA GLU A 538 -21.59 -17.85 -54.52
C GLU A 538 -21.98 -16.45 -54.09
N GLN A 539 -22.96 -16.32 -53.21
CA GLN A 539 -23.37 -15.04 -52.65
C GLN A 539 -22.37 -14.57 -51.58
N GLY A 540 -21.86 -13.34 -51.71
CA GLY A 540 -21.04 -12.68 -50.70
C GLY A 540 -21.85 -12.02 -49.59
N LEU A 541 -21.21 -11.49 -48.55
CA LEU A 541 -21.89 -10.81 -47.42
C LEU A 541 -21.83 -9.28 -47.56
N TYR A 542 -20.81 -8.65 -46.98
CA TYR A 542 -20.75 -7.19 -46.81
C TYR A 542 -19.44 -6.60 -47.34
N ARG A 543 -19.41 -5.28 -47.52
CA ARG A 543 -18.31 -4.58 -48.17
C ARG A 543 -17.29 -4.09 -47.15
N SER A 544 -16.08 -3.78 -47.61
CA SER A 544 -15.05 -3.14 -46.79
C SER A 544 -15.48 -1.80 -46.18
N SER A 545 -16.35 -1.06 -46.88
CA SER A 545 -16.93 0.20 -46.39
C SER A 545 -17.83 0.01 -45.16
N ASP A 546 -18.35 -1.21 -44.94
CA ASP A 546 -19.25 -1.55 -43.84
C ASP A 546 -18.52 -1.85 -42.52
N ILE A 547 -17.19 -2.00 -42.57
CA ILE A 547 -16.36 -2.17 -41.38
C ILE A 547 -16.37 -0.88 -40.56
N THR A 548 -16.93 -0.96 -39.34
CA THR A 548 -16.91 0.15 -38.39
C THR A 548 -15.57 0.21 -37.64
N PRO A 549 -15.27 1.34 -36.97
CA PRO A 549 -14.13 1.41 -36.05
C PRO A 549 -14.10 0.26 -35.05
N TYR A 550 -15.25 -0.13 -34.49
CA TYR A 550 -15.33 -1.23 -33.52
C TYR A 550 -15.01 -2.60 -34.13
N ILE A 551 -15.45 -2.86 -35.37
CA ILE A 551 -15.08 -4.09 -36.09
C ILE A 551 -13.56 -4.15 -36.31
N HIS A 552 -12.95 -3.04 -36.72
CA HIS A 552 -11.49 -2.98 -36.86
C HIS A 552 -10.78 -3.24 -35.54
N VAL A 553 -11.23 -2.63 -34.44
CA VAL A 553 -10.61 -2.80 -33.12
C VAL A 553 -10.73 -4.24 -32.63
N LEU A 554 -11.89 -4.88 -32.82
CA LEU A 554 -12.11 -6.29 -32.49
C LEU A 554 -11.10 -7.20 -33.20
N VAL A 555 -10.92 -7.01 -34.50
CA VAL A 555 -10.10 -7.90 -35.34
C VAL A 555 -8.60 -7.61 -35.20
N SER A 556 -8.21 -6.34 -35.07
CA SER A 556 -6.81 -5.92 -35.13
C SER A 556 -6.15 -5.78 -33.76
N HIS A 557 -6.85 -5.31 -32.73
CA HIS A 557 -6.20 -4.86 -31.49
C HIS A 557 -6.60 -5.62 -30.23
N VAL A 558 -7.79 -6.21 -30.17
CA VAL A 558 -8.27 -6.89 -28.96
C VAL A 558 -7.29 -7.98 -28.49
N TRP A 559 -6.74 -8.79 -29.40
CA TRP A 559 -5.78 -9.83 -29.04
C TRP A 559 -4.48 -9.27 -28.42
N GLU A 560 -4.00 -8.10 -28.86
CA GLU A 560 -2.83 -7.43 -28.27
C GLU A 560 -3.15 -6.98 -26.84
N PHE A 561 -4.34 -6.44 -26.61
CA PHE A 561 -4.79 -6.07 -25.27
C PHE A 561 -4.96 -7.29 -24.35
N MET A 562 -5.41 -8.43 -24.88
CA MET A 562 -5.46 -9.68 -24.12
C MET A 562 -4.06 -10.15 -23.70
N LEU A 563 -3.04 -9.95 -24.55
CA LEU A 563 -1.65 -10.24 -24.19
C LEU A 563 -1.11 -9.27 -23.13
N ILE A 564 -1.31 -7.97 -23.34
CA ILE A 564 -0.81 -6.91 -22.44
C ILE A 564 -1.44 -7.04 -21.06
N HIS A 565 -2.75 -7.30 -20.99
CA HIS A 565 -3.53 -7.33 -19.75
C HIS A 565 -3.91 -8.75 -19.31
N LYS A 566 -3.14 -9.76 -19.73
CA LYS A 566 -3.40 -11.19 -19.45
C LYS A 566 -3.65 -11.49 -17.98
N ARG A 567 -2.98 -10.76 -17.07
CA ARG A 567 -3.14 -10.91 -15.62
C ARG A 567 -4.58 -10.69 -15.15
N TRP A 568 -5.26 -9.68 -15.70
CA TRP A 568 -6.59 -9.26 -15.26
C TRP A 568 -7.70 -9.79 -16.16
N GLY A 569 -7.42 -10.00 -17.44
CA GLY A 569 -8.44 -10.25 -18.46
C GLY A 569 -9.17 -8.96 -18.86
N LEU A 570 -9.78 -8.95 -20.05
CA LEU A 570 -10.40 -7.72 -20.58
C LEU A 570 -11.73 -7.37 -19.90
N ASN A 571 -12.43 -8.33 -19.31
CA ASN A 571 -13.65 -8.07 -18.52
C ASN A 571 -13.42 -7.10 -17.36
N ALA A 572 -12.25 -7.13 -16.73
CA ALA A 572 -11.92 -6.26 -15.60
C ALA A 572 -11.95 -4.77 -15.97
N PHE A 573 -11.81 -4.44 -17.26
CA PHE A 573 -11.81 -3.07 -17.78
C PHE A 573 -13.16 -2.66 -18.39
N SER A 574 -14.19 -3.52 -18.31
CA SER A 574 -15.51 -3.23 -18.88
C SER A 574 -16.24 -2.12 -18.13
N CYS A 575 -16.85 -1.19 -18.87
CA CYS A 575 -17.69 -0.13 -18.33
C CYS A 575 -19.10 -0.60 -17.93
N SER A 576 -19.41 -1.90 -18.06
CA SER A 576 -20.75 -2.43 -17.75
C SER A 576 -21.25 -2.06 -16.35
N ALA A 577 -20.38 -2.15 -15.33
CA ALA A 577 -20.75 -1.79 -13.97
C ALA A 577 -21.06 -0.28 -13.83
N VAL A 578 -20.31 0.57 -14.54
CA VAL A 578 -20.51 2.02 -14.56
C VAL A 578 -21.81 2.38 -15.27
N GLU A 579 -22.10 1.75 -16.41
CA GLU A 579 -23.36 1.97 -17.14
C GLU A 579 -24.57 1.50 -16.35
N LYS A 580 -24.50 0.33 -15.72
CA LYS A 580 -25.56 -0.18 -14.84
C LYS A 580 -25.84 0.80 -13.70
N LYS A 581 -24.78 1.25 -13.02
CA LYS A 581 -24.90 2.26 -11.96
C LYS A 581 -25.51 3.57 -12.46
N ASN A 582 -25.13 4.05 -13.64
CA ASN A 582 -25.73 5.24 -14.25
C ASN A 582 -27.20 5.01 -14.58
N HIS A 583 -27.56 3.84 -15.11
CA HIS A 583 -28.94 3.46 -15.38
C HIS A 583 -29.78 3.47 -14.10
N ASP A 584 -29.28 2.84 -13.03
CA ASP A 584 -29.95 2.77 -11.74
C ASP A 584 -30.11 4.16 -11.11
N HIS A 585 -29.08 5.01 -11.22
CA HIS A 585 -29.14 6.40 -10.77
C HIS A 585 -30.21 7.21 -11.50
N VAL A 586 -30.29 7.10 -12.83
CA VAL A 586 -31.32 7.79 -13.64
C VAL A 586 -32.71 7.25 -13.31
N CYS A 587 -32.87 5.92 -13.16
CA CYS A 587 -34.13 5.29 -12.76
C CYS A 587 -34.63 5.83 -11.42
N TYR A 588 -33.73 5.89 -10.43
CA TYR A 588 -34.03 6.32 -9.07
C TYR A 588 -34.40 7.80 -9.03
N PHE A 589 -33.57 8.67 -9.63
CA PHE A 589 -33.72 10.12 -9.50
C PHE A 589 -34.91 10.67 -10.30
N PHE A 590 -35.12 10.16 -11.52
CA PHE A 590 -36.17 10.68 -12.39
C PHE A 590 -37.49 9.91 -12.28
N LYS A 591 -37.55 8.82 -11.50
CA LYS A 591 -38.69 7.87 -11.39
C LYS A 591 -39.20 7.30 -12.72
N LYS A 592 -38.53 7.65 -13.81
CA LYS A 592 -38.67 7.20 -15.18
C LYS A 592 -37.27 7.31 -15.77
N THR A 593 -36.77 6.22 -16.28
CA THR A 593 -35.76 6.26 -17.33
C THR A 593 -36.18 7.21 -18.44
N LEU A 594 -35.24 7.96 -19.01
CA LEU A 594 -35.31 8.55 -20.35
C LEU A 594 -35.38 7.43 -21.43
N LYS A 595 -36.28 6.46 -21.25
CA LYS A 595 -36.38 5.17 -21.97
C LYS A 595 -36.77 5.35 -23.45
N ASN A 596 -37.13 6.57 -23.87
CA ASN A 596 -37.66 6.86 -25.20
C ASN A 596 -36.85 7.91 -25.99
N GLY A 597 -35.58 8.16 -25.65
CA GLY A 597 -34.75 9.09 -26.44
C GLY A 597 -35.38 10.49 -26.57
N GLY A 598 -35.80 11.07 -25.44
CA GLY A 598 -36.37 12.41 -25.40
C GLY A 598 -35.33 13.46 -25.81
N LYS A 599 -35.53 14.05 -26.99
CA LYS A 599 -35.07 15.42 -27.26
C LYS A 599 -35.69 16.35 -26.23
N PHE A 600 -34.93 17.35 -25.79
CA PHE A 600 -35.51 18.60 -25.29
C PHE A 600 -36.36 19.25 -26.38
#